data_AF-W7TLW5-F1
#
_entry.id   AF-W7TLW5-F1
#
_cell.length_a   1.000
_cell.length_b   1.000
_cell.length_c   1.000
_cell.angle_alpha   90.00
_cell.angle_beta   90.00
_cell.angle_gamma   90.00
#
_symmetry.space_group_name_H-M   'P 1'
#
loop_
_entity.id
_entity.type
_entity.pdbx_description
1 polymer ?
#
loop_
_entity_poly.entity_id
_entity_poly.type
_entity_poly.pdbx_seq_one_letter_code
_entity_poly.pdbx_strand_id
1 'polypeptide(L)'
;MMARTCGYQLVAMVIFLRTCVAFVPPSSSLPPSPTLFSRSTRLSVGNVNVDFYPGLRGLFDMGNIILEEVRAGGKEAEQEMAEMAGWVKDKVRVKQQVVQQSPVILHPVFGELVKDLTYKKIYCTSVQKLASIPIWEQQRIYRAERAQLLANDIKAKLQEGKALTLPGSLTVYEMGEEIGLLDGQHRLGALKLLMDSGVLIPEAHLILVEVFPVKAQEDVKRLFTEINTAQPVSIIDMPDMADASEKEIITQTAELLRIEFSEMFKPSVNCRLPHVNIDVLRDGLFKSNVVGRTGTGNAQQLLEWVKAKNDLLAARDDAAWLRAYKGRKPEAVEKAVLKARDNHFFLGMEPNWMDVE
;
A
#
# COMPACT_ATOMS: atom_id res chain seq x y z
N MET A 1 11.85 -58.46 -20.20
CA MET A 1 12.83 -57.36 -20.10
C MET A 1 12.21 -56.05 -19.61
N MET A 2 10.99 -55.67 -20.04
CA MET A 2 10.31 -54.44 -19.59
C MET A 2 9.98 -54.35 -18.08
N ALA A 3 9.71 -55.47 -17.39
CA ALA A 3 9.42 -55.46 -15.96
C ALA A 3 10.61 -55.01 -15.09
N ARG A 4 11.86 -55.21 -15.55
CA ARG A 4 13.05 -54.79 -14.79
C ARG A 4 13.31 -53.30 -14.88
N THR A 5 13.00 -52.65 -15.99
CA THR A 5 13.13 -51.20 -16.18
C THR A 5 12.14 -50.39 -15.35
N CYS A 6 10.94 -50.94 -15.09
CA CYS A 6 9.90 -50.28 -14.30
C CYS A 6 10.28 -50.21 -12.80
N GLY A 7 10.88 -51.29 -12.26
CA GLY A 7 11.37 -51.30 -10.87
C GLY A 7 12.45 -50.26 -10.58
N TYR A 8 13.34 -49.97 -11.54
CA TYR A 8 14.38 -48.95 -11.36
C TYR A 8 13.81 -47.52 -11.34
N GLN A 9 12.73 -47.24 -12.07
CA GLN A 9 12.07 -45.93 -12.05
C GLN A 9 11.31 -45.69 -10.73
N LEU A 10 10.66 -46.73 -10.19
CA LEU A 10 9.99 -46.66 -8.90
C LEU A 10 10.99 -46.43 -7.75
N VAL A 11 12.10 -47.18 -7.74
CA VAL A 11 13.18 -47.02 -6.76
C VAL A 11 13.84 -45.64 -6.86
N ALA A 12 14.08 -45.14 -8.06
CA ALA A 12 14.62 -43.79 -8.27
C ALA A 12 13.66 -42.69 -7.76
N MET A 13 12.34 -42.88 -7.91
CA MET A 13 11.33 -41.94 -7.40
C MET A 13 11.21 -41.99 -5.87
N VAL A 14 11.28 -43.17 -5.26
CA VAL A 14 11.32 -43.33 -3.80
C VAL A 14 12.58 -42.69 -3.22
N ILE A 15 13.73 -42.84 -3.88
CA ILE A 15 14.97 -42.14 -3.51
C ILE A 15 14.79 -40.63 -3.68
N PHE A 16 14.20 -40.15 -4.78
CA PHE A 16 13.95 -38.73 -5.02
C PHE A 16 13.03 -38.11 -3.95
N LEU A 17 11.90 -38.74 -3.64
CA LEU A 17 10.97 -38.29 -2.60
C LEU A 17 11.61 -38.31 -1.20
N ARG A 18 12.42 -39.33 -0.88
CA ARG A 18 13.20 -39.36 0.36
C ARG A 18 14.24 -38.25 0.44
N THR A 19 14.85 -37.89 -0.69
CA THR A 19 15.90 -36.85 -0.76
C THR A 19 15.29 -35.44 -0.69
N CYS A 20 14.16 -35.18 -1.35
CA CYS A 20 13.45 -33.90 -1.29
C CYS A 20 12.91 -33.56 0.10
N VAL A 21 12.50 -34.57 0.89
CA VAL A 21 12.02 -34.37 2.27
C VAL A 21 13.17 -34.20 3.27
N ALA A 22 14.35 -34.78 3.00
CA ALA A 22 15.54 -34.62 3.84
C ALA A 22 16.23 -33.25 3.69
N PHE A 23 15.91 -32.50 2.63
CA PHE A 23 16.49 -31.18 2.34
C PHE A 23 15.61 -30.01 2.81
N VAL A 24 14.77 -30.23 3.82
CA VAL A 24 14.18 -29.13 4.60
C VAL A 24 15.22 -28.75 5.66
N PRO A 25 15.93 -27.61 5.52
CA PRO A 25 16.90 -27.22 6.53
C PRO A 25 16.18 -27.04 7.88
N PRO A 26 16.80 -27.40 9.01
CA PRO A 26 16.25 -27.09 10.32
C PRO A 26 16.12 -25.57 10.43
N SER A 27 14.88 -25.08 10.35
CA SER A 27 14.59 -23.65 10.38
C SER A 27 15.01 -23.06 11.72
N SER A 28 15.78 -21.98 11.62
CA SER A 28 15.98 -20.94 12.63
C SER A 28 14.68 -20.57 13.35
N SER A 29 14.83 -20.23 14.63
CA SER A 29 13.83 -19.98 15.66
C SER A 29 12.90 -18.77 15.45
N LEU A 30 12.16 -18.69 14.35
CA LEU A 30 11.10 -17.71 14.18
C LEU A 30 9.75 -18.40 13.89
N PRO A 31 8.66 -17.99 14.54
CA PRO A 31 7.35 -18.58 14.30
C PRO A 31 6.86 -18.23 12.87
N PRO A 32 6.18 -19.17 12.18
CA PRO A 32 5.63 -18.89 10.86
C PRO A 32 4.52 -17.84 10.96
N SER A 33 4.60 -16.81 10.13
CA SER A 33 3.60 -15.75 10.01
C SER A 33 2.42 -16.25 9.14
N PRO A 34 1.16 -16.02 9.51
CA PRO A 34 0.01 -16.53 8.77
C PRO A 34 -0.34 -15.56 7.63
N THR A 35 -0.10 -15.94 6.38
CA THR A 35 -0.66 -15.23 5.22
C THR A 35 -1.36 -16.19 4.25
N LEU A 36 -2.64 -15.90 4.07
CA LEU A 36 -3.52 -16.10 2.90
C LEU A 36 -3.59 -17.51 2.27
N PHE A 37 -4.56 -18.28 2.76
CA PHE A 37 -5.09 -19.47 2.12
C PHE A 37 -5.90 -19.10 0.86
N SER A 38 -5.36 -19.40 -0.33
CA SER A 38 -6.21 -19.60 -1.51
C SER A 38 -6.95 -20.93 -1.36
N ARG A 39 -8.26 -20.95 -1.63
CA ARG A 39 -9.18 -22.08 -1.44
C ARG A 39 -8.53 -23.45 -1.72
N SER A 40 -8.56 -24.32 -0.71
CA SER A 40 -8.26 -25.74 -0.88
C SER A 40 -9.24 -26.36 -1.86
N THR A 41 -8.75 -27.25 -2.73
CA THR A 41 -9.65 -28.14 -3.47
C THR A 41 -9.93 -29.33 -2.56
N ARG A 42 -11.19 -29.49 -2.16
CA ARG A 42 -11.63 -30.62 -1.33
C ARG A 42 -11.86 -31.82 -2.24
N LEU A 43 -11.06 -32.87 -2.06
CA LEU A 43 -11.19 -34.12 -2.80
C LEU A 43 -11.51 -35.24 -1.82
N SER A 44 -12.58 -35.99 -2.11
CA SER A 44 -13.05 -37.10 -1.27
C SER A 44 -12.53 -38.41 -1.84
N VAL A 45 -11.79 -39.18 -1.05
CA VAL A 45 -11.40 -40.56 -1.37
C VAL A 45 -12.00 -41.46 -0.29
N GLY A 46 -13.08 -42.16 -0.63
CA GLY A 46 -13.89 -42.88 0.35
C GLY A 46 -14.49 -41.94 1.40
N ASN A 47 -14.35 -42.29 2.69
CA ASN A 47 -14.89 -41.51 3.81
C ASN A 47 -13.94 -40.43 4.35
N VAL A 48 -12.84 -40.12 3.65
CA VAL A 48 -11.83 -39.16 4.12
C VAL A 48 -11.85 -37.93 3.22
N ASN A 49 -12.02 -36.76 3.84
CA ASN A 49 -11.89 -35.46 3.19
C ASN A 49 -10.53 -34.85 3.54
N VAL A 50 -9.77 -34.44 2.53
CA VAL A 50 -8.48 -33.78 2.70
C VAL A 50 -8.48 -32.48 1.89
N ASP A 51 -8.03 -31.39 2.54
CA ASP A 51 -7.88 -30.07 1.92
C ASP A 51 -6.44 -29.93 1.38
N PHE A 52 -6.29 -29.58 0.09
CA PHE A 52 -4.99 -29.52 -0.58
C PHE A 52 -4.60 -28.13 -1.09
N TYR A 53 -3.29 -27.86 -1.08
CA TYR A 53 -2.67 -26.69 -1.69
C TYR A 53 -2.57 -26.82 -3.22
N PRO A 54 -2.73 -25.73 -4.00
CA PRO A 54 -2.77 -25.76 -5.46
C PRO A 54 -1.53 -26.35 -6.15
N GLY A 55 -0.35 -26.27 -5.52
CA GLY A 55 0.92 -26.76 -6.07
C GLY A 55 1.10 -28.29 -6.03
N LEU A 56 0.24 -29.03 -5.33
CA LEU A 56 0.36 -30.48 -5.17
C LEU A 56 -0.49 -31.29 -6.17
N ARG A 57 -1.28 -30.61 -7.02
CA ARG A 57 -2.18 -31.27 -7.97
C ARG A 57 -1.42 -32.11 -9.01
N GLY A 58 -0.28 -31.62 -9.50
CA GLY A 58 0.57 -32.36 -10.44
C GLY A 58 1.20 -33.62 -9.84
N LEU A 59 1.46 -33.64 -8.53
CA LEU A 59 1.94 -34.83 -7.81
C LEU A 59 0.84 -35.90 -7.69
N PHE A 60 -0.43 -35.48 -7.59
CA PHE A 60 -1.57 -36.39 -7.50
C PHE A 60 -2.03 -36.92 -8.86
N ASP A 61 -1.98 -36.10 -9.91
CA ASP A 61 -2.25 -36.55 -11.28
C ASP A 61 -1.19 -37.59 -11.73
N MET A 62 0.08 -37.41 -11.33
CA MET A 62 1.10 -38.46 -11.42
C MET A 62 0.76 -39.69 -10.55
N GLY A 63 0.28 -39.48 -9.33
CA GLY A 63 -0.16 -40.58 -8.45
C GLY A 63 -1.29 -41.44 -9.04
N ASN A 64 -2.24 -40.82 -9.74
CA ASN A 64 -3.35 -41.53 -10.40
C ASN A 64 -2.90 -42.32 -11.64
N ILE A 65 -1.97 -41.78 -12.43
CA ILE A 65 -1.36 -42.50 -13.57
C ILE A 65 -0.58 -43.73 -13.07
N ILE A 66 0.16 -43.58 -11.96
CA ILE A 66 0.90 -44.68 -11.31
C ILE A 66 -0.06 -45.72 -10.72
N LEU A 67 -1.21 -45.31 -10.16
CA LEU A 67 -2.25 -46.22 -9.66
C LEU A 67 -2.85 -47.12 -10.74
N GLU A 68 -2.97 -46.63 -11.98
CA GLU A 68 -3.43 -47.44 -13.10
C GLU A 68 -2.36 -48.43 -13.60
N GLU A 69 -1.09 -48.05 -13.61
CA GLU A 69 0.03 -48.96 -13.96
C GLU A 69 0.30 -50.02 -12.87
N VAL A 70 0.14 -49.65 -11.60
CA VAL A 70 0.33 -50.57 -10.46
C VAL A 70 -0.78 -51.63 -10.39
N ARG A 71 -2.02 -51.33 -10.80
CA ARG A 71 -3.09 -52.35 -10.93
C ARG A 71 -2.75 -53.46 -11.93
N ALA A 72 -1.82 -53.22 -12.85
CA ALA A 72 -1.31 -54.25 -13.77
C ALA A 72 -0.11 -55.05 -13.19
N GLY A 73 0.50 -54.56 -12.10
CA GLY A 73 1.59 -55.23 -11.38
C GLY A 73 1.06 -56.09 -10.24
N GLY A 74 1.46 -57.35 -10.18
CA GLY A 74 1.00 -58.31 -9.16
C GLY A 74 1.36 -57.92 -7.72
N LYS A 75 0.98 -58.81 -6.78
CA LYS A 75 0.95 -58.66 -5.31
C LYS A 75 2.13 -57.92 -4.63
N GLU A 76 3.31 -57.87 -5.22
CA GLU A 76 4.45 -57.11 -4.68
C GLU A 76 4.22 -55.58 -4.71
N ALA A 77 3.57 -55.06 -5.76
CA ALA A 77 3.32 -53.63 -5.89
C ALA A 77 2.25 -53.12 -4.90
N GLU A 78 1.29 -53.99 -4.51
CA GLU A 78 0.32 -53.70 -3.45
C GLU A 78 1.01 -53.55 -2.08
N GLN A 79 2.04 -54.37 -1.81
CA GLN A 79 2.76 -54.33 -0.54
C GLN A 79 3.63 -53.06 -0.43
N GLU A 80 4.36 -52.70 -1.48
CA GLU A 80 5.16 -51.46 -1.50
C GLU A 80 4.27 -50.20 -1.39
N MET A 81 3.10 -50.20 -2.02
CA MET A 81 2.11 -49.13 -1.83
C MET A 81 1.55 -49.07 -0.41
N ALA A 82 1.26 -50.23 0.22
CA ALA A 82 0.78 -50.25 1.59
C ALA A 82 1.82 -49.70 2.56
N GLU A 83 3.10 -50.03 2.35
CA GLU A 83 4.22 -49.49 3.13
C GLU A 83 4.42 -47.99 2.89
N MET A 84 4.34 -47.52 1.63
CA MET A 84 4.44 -46.10 1.32
C MET A 84 3.24 -45.29 1.84
N ALA A 85 2.03 -45.84 1.74
CA ALA A 85 0.83 -45.23 2.32
C ALA A 85 0.95 -45.16 3.85
N GLY A 86 1.46 -46.21 4.51
CA GLY A 86 1.76 -46.21 5.94
C GLY A 86 2.80 -45.15 6.33
N TRP A 87 3.90 -45.07 5.56
CA TRP A 87 4.97 -44.09 5.77
C TRP A 87 4.49 -42.65 5.55
N VAL A 88 3.69 -42.40 4.51
CA VAL A 88 3.05 -41.10 4.27
C VAL A 88 2.09 -40.78 5.42
N LYS A 89 1.29 -41.74 5.90
CA LYS A 89 0.39 -41.52 7.04
C LYS A 89 1.14 -41.16 8.32
N ASP A 90 2.27 -41.80 8.58
CA ASP A 90 3.12 -41.56 9.76
C ASP A 90 3.98 -40.29 9.64
N LYS A 91 4.46 -39.95 8.44
CA LYS A 91 5.28 -38.75 8.20
C LYS A 91 4.45 -37.51 7.95
N VAL A 92 3.30 -37.59 7.26
CA VAL A 92 2.30 -36.51 7.10
C VAL A 92 1.51 -36.30 8.39
N ARG A 93 1.67 -37.19 9.38
CA ARG A 93 1.53 -36.84 10.81
C ARG A 93 2.57 -35.80 11.28
N VAL A 94 3.12 -34.98 10.38
CA VAL A 94 3.67 -33.66 10.67
C VAL A 94 2.58 -32.88 11.39
N LYS A 95 2.66 -32.88 12.72
CA LYS A 95 2.15 -31.83 13.59
C LYS A 95 0.83 -31.20 13.11
N GLN A 96 -0.23 -32.01 12.95
CA GLN A 96 -1.55 -31.55 13.38
C GLN A 96 -1.48 -31.41 14.91
N GLN A 97 -0.71 -30.42 15.38
CA GLN A 97 -1.20 -29.65 16.50
C GLN A 97 -2.54 -29.17 16.00
N VAL A 98 -3.60 -29.82 16.46
CA VAL A 98 -4.92 -29.22 16.52
C VAL A 98 -4.68 -27.95 17.32
N VAL A 99 -4.31 -26.87 16.62
CA VAL A 99 -4.45 -25.53 17.14
C VAL A 99 -5.93 -25.49 17.42
N GLN A 100 -6.29 -25.66 18.71
CA GLN A 100 -7.63 -25.39 19.17
C GLN A 100 -7.87 -23.95 18.76
N GLN A 101 -8.49 -23.77 17.59
CA GLN A 101 -8.85 -22.47 17.10
C GLN A 101 -9.88 -22.00 18.10
N SER A 102 -9.46 -21.03 18.93
CA SER A 102 -10.39 -20.30 19.78
C SER A 102 -11.59 -19.90 18.93
N PRO A 103 -12.82 -20.01 19.46
CA PRO A 103 -14.01 -19.68 18.70
C PRO A 103 -13.82 -18.34 18.00
N VAL A 104 -13.99 -18.32 16.67
CA VAL A 104 -13.84 -17.11 15.87
C VAL A 104 -14.95 -16.16 16.29
N ILE A 105 -14.59 -15.13 17.06
CA ILE A 105 -15.53 -14.09 17.49
C ILE A 105 -15.81 -13.22 16.26
N LEU A 106 -17.02 -13.34 15.72
CA LEU A 106 -17.49 -12.54 14.59
C LEU A 106 -18.18 -11.27 15.11
N HIS A 107 -17.63 -10.11 14.76
CA HIS A 107 -18.30 -8.85 14.95
C HIS A 107 -19.48 -8.73 13.97
N PRO A 108 -20.68 -8.28 14.41
CA PRO A 108 -21.87 -8.21 13.55
C PRO A 108 -21.62 -7.37 12.29
N VAL A 109 -21.01 -6.19 12.45
CA VAL A 109 -20.68 -5.27 11.36
C VAL A 109 -19.34 -5.59 10.68
N PHE A 110 -18.25 -5.72 11.44
CA PHE A 110 -16.91 -5.82 10.87
C PHE A 110 -16.45 -7.25 10.51
N GLY A 111 -17.21 -8.28 10.85
CA GLY A 111 -16.83 -9.66 10.53
C GLY A 111 -15.74 -10.20 11.46
N GLU A 112 -14.76 -10.89 10.89
CA GLU A 112 -13.74 -11.60 11.68
C GLU A 112 -12.70 -10.64 12.25
N LEU A 113 -12.43 -10.72 13.55
CA LEU A 113 -11.32 -10.00 14.18
C LEU A 113 -10.00 -10.69 13.81
N VAL A 114 -9.18 -10.01 13.00
CA VAL A 114 -7.85 -10.49 12.60
C VAL A 114 -6.85 -10.21 13.72
N LYS A 115 -6.87 -8.99 14.27
CA LYS A 115 -5.92 -8.58 15.30
C LYS A 115 -6.44 -7.43 16.16
N ASP A 116 -6.28 -7.54 17.47
CA ASP A 116 -6.42 -6.42 18.40
C ASP A 116 -5.03 -5.86 18.74
N LEU A 117 -4.84 -4.56 18.51
CA LEU A 117 -3.61 -3.82 18.81
C LEU A 117 -3.77 -2.88 20.01
N THR A 118 -4.83 -3.05 20.81
CA THR A 118 -5.21 -2.21 21.95
C THR A 118 -5.69 -0.80 21.57
N TYR A 119 -4.96 -0.08 20.73
CA TYR A 119 -5.35 1.27 20.26
C TYR A 119 -6.22 1.24 18.99
N LYS A 120 -6.18 0.13 18.25
CA LYS A 120 -7.06 -0.16 17.11
C LYS A 120 -7.27 -1.65 16.95
N LYS A 121 -8.34 -2.02 16.26
CA LYS A 121 -8.68 -3.39 15.90
C LYS A 121 -8.64 -3.54 14.38
N ILE A 122 -8.20 -4.69 13.91
CA ILE A 122 -8.14 -5.02 12.49
C ILE A 122 -9.15 -6.12 12.23
N TYR A 123 -10.08 -5.86 11.32
CA TYR A 123 -11.11 -6.79 10.94
C TYR A 123 -11.01 -7.19 9.47
N CYS A 124 -11.54 -8.36 9.16
CA CYS A 124 -11.77 -8.84 7.80
C CYS A 124 -13.28 -8.84 7.56
N THR A 125 -13.77 -7.90 6.74
CA THR A 125 -15.19 -7.69 6.50
C THR A 125 -15.56 -7.95 5.05
N SER A 126 -16.80 -8.36 4.77
CA SER A 126 -17.26 -8.49 3.40
C SER A 126 -17.52 -7.11 2.77
N VAL A 127 -17.39 -7.02 1.44
CA VAL A 127 -17.69 -5.78 0.70
C VAL A 127 -19.12 -5.29 0.99
N GLN A 128 -20.08 -6.21 1.12
CA GLN A 128 -21.47 -5.89 1.45
C GLN A 128 -21.62 -5.18 2.80
N LYS A 129 -21.04 -5.74 3.87
CA LYS A 129 -21.13 -5.15 5.22
C LYS A 129 -20.42 -3.80 5.25
N LEU A 130 -19.25 -3.72 4.64
CA LEU A 130 -18.49 -2.49 4.52
C LEU A 130 -19.27 -1.39 3.77
N ALA A 131 -19.99 -1.74 2.72
CA ALA A 131 -20.82 -0.82 1.93
C ALA A 131 -21.97 -0.18 2.73
N SER A 132 -22.44 -0.85 3.80
CA SER A 132 -23.47 -0.34 4.71
C SER A 132 -22.96 0.62 5.80
N ILE A 133 -21.64 0.74 6.00
CA ILE A 133 -21.08 1.64 7.00
C ILE A 133 -21.32 3.09 6.54
N PRO A 134 -21.93 3.96 7.37
CA PRO A 134 -22.14 5.36 7.02
C PRO A 134 -20.80 6.09 6.89
N ILE A 135 -20.76 7.07 5.99
CA ILE A 135 -19.61 7.95 5.83
C ILE A 135 -19.72 9.05 6.88
N TRP A 136 -18.66 9.29 7.65
CA TRP A 136 -18.65 10.41 8.60
C TRP A 136 -18.85 11.74 7.89
N GLU A 137 -19.83 12.53 8.35
CA GLU A 137 -20.36 13.69 7.62
C GLU A 137 -19.33 14.82 7.41
N GLN A 138 -18.27 14.87 8.22
CA GLN A 138 -17.21 15.88 8.15
C GLN A 138 -16.06 15.51 7.21
N GLN A 139 -16.21 14.44 6.42
CA GLN A 139 -15.23 14.08 5.40
C GLN A 139 -15.20 15.06 4.22
N ARG A 140 -14.09 15.03 3.47
CA ARG A 140 -13.94 15.74 2.19
C ARG A 140 -15.05 15.35 1.20
N ILE A 141 -15.36 16.24 0.27
CA ILE A 141 -16.37 16.00 -0.79
C ILE A 141 -16.04 14.71 -1.55
N TYR A 142 -17.02 13.81 -1.64
CA TYR A 142 -16.95 12.61 -2.47
C TYR A 142 -16.97 12.99 -3.96
N ARG A 143 -16.01 12.48 -4.73
CA ARG A 143 -15.95 12.67 -6.19
C ARG A 143 -16.12 11.32 -6.89
N ALA A 144 -17.27 11.13 -7.53
CA ALA A 144 -17.62 9.89 -8.22
C ALA A 144 -16.57 9.48 -9.27
N GLU A 145 -16.04 10.44 -10.03
CA GLU A 145 -14.98 10.21 -11.02
C GLU A 145 -13.75 9.52 -10.42
N ARG A 146 -13.31 9.93 -9.22
CA ARG A 146 -12.16 9.31 -8.55
C ARG A 146 -12.45 7.87 -8.13
N ALA A 147 -13.67 7.58 -7.69
CA ALA A 147 -14.09 6.21 -7.39
C ALA A 147 -14.16 5.37 -8.66
N GLN A 148 -14.62 5.94 -9.78
CA GLN A 148 -14.67 5.25 -11.08
C GLN A 148 -13.27 4.90 -11.61
N LEU A 149 -12.31 5.84 -11.52
CA LEU A 149 -10.91 5.57 -11.89
C LEU A 149 -10.31 4.42 -11.08
N LEU A 150 -10.55 4.42 -9.76
CA LEU A 150 -10.12 3.33 -8.86
C LEU A 150 -10.81 2.00 -9.22
N ALA A 151 -12.11 2.00 -9.48
CA ALA A 151 -12.84 0.80 -9.87
C ALA A 151 -12.31 0.22 -11.19
N ASN A 152 -12.03 1.07 -12.17
CA ASN A 152 -11.48 0.65 -13.47
C ASN A 152 -10.09 0.01 -13.32
N ASP A 153 -9.21 0.60 -12.50
CA ASP A 153 -7.87 0.05 -12.21
C ASP A 153 -7.96 -1.32 -11.52
N ILE A 154 -8.82 -1.46 -10.50
CA ILE A 154 -9.03 -2.73 -9.81
C ILE A 154 -9.60 -3.78 -10.77
N LYS A 155 -10.60 -3.41 -11.59
CA LYS A 155 -11.21 -4.29 -12.58
C LYS A 155 -10.18 -4.80 -13.59
N ALA A 156 -9.33 -3.91 -14.12
CA ALA A 156 -8.27 -4.28 -15.05
C ALA A 156 -7.30 -5.30 -14.41
N LYS A 157 -6.85 -5.06 -13.18
CA LYS A 157 -5.98 -6.00 -12.44
C LYS A 157 -6.63 -7.36 -12.23
N LEU A 158 -7.91 -7.41 -11.86
CA LEU A 158 -8.64 -8.67 -11.71
C LEU A 158 -8.78 -9.43 -13.04
N GLN A 159 -9.00 -8.72 -14.14
CA GLN A 159 -9.06 -9.32 -15.48
C GLN A 159 -7.72 -9.90 -15.94
N GLU A 160 -6.60 -9.33 -15.48
CA GLU A 160 -5.26 -9.90 -15.66
C GLU A 160 -4.98 -11.11 -14.74
N GLY A 161 -5.95 -11.54 -13.93
CA GLY A 161 -5.80 -12.65 -12.99
C GLY A 161 -5.03 -12.29 -11.71
N LYS A 162 -4.79 -11.00 -11.46
CA LYS A 162 -4.16 -10.54 -10.21
C LYS A 162 -5.18 -10.63 -9.07
N ALA A 163 -4.69 -10.82 -7.86
CA ALA A 163 -5.53 -10.79 -6.65
C ALA A 163 -6.17 -9.41 -6.46
N LEU A 164 -7.31 -9.36 -5.77
CA LEU A 164 -7.91 -8.11 -5.33
C LEU A 164 -6.94 -7.40 -4.37
N THR A 165 -6.37 -6.28 -4.83
CA THR A 165 -5.48 -5.45 -4.01
C THR A 165 -6.08 -4.07 -3.84
N LEU A 166 -6.17 -3.60 -2.60
CA LEU A 166 -6.53 -2.23 -2.26
C LEU A 166 -5.33 -1.59 -1.55
N PRO A 167 -4.55 -0.72 -2.21
CA PRO A 167 -3.46 -0.03 -1.55
C PRO A 167 -4.01 0.95 -0.51
N GLY A 168 -3.55 0.80 0.74
CA GLY A 168 -3.98 1.56 1.90
C GLY A 168 -5.16 0.91 2.66
N SER A 169 -5.38 1.34 3.89
CA SER A 169 -6.47 0.86 4.74
C SER A 169 -7.78 1.63 4.49
N LEU A 170 -8.90 0.98 4.84
CA LEU A 170 -10.16 1.65 5.13
C LEU A 170 -10.21 1.85 6.64
N THR A 171 -10.44 3.08 7.07
CA THR A 171 -10.41 3.44 8.49
C THR A 171 -11.80 3.80 8.96
N VAL A 172 -12.25 3.18 10.04
CA VAL A 172 -13.56 3.33 10.66
C VAL A 172 -13.37 3.72 12.12
N TYR A 173 -14.23 4.56 12.67
CA TYR A 173 -14.37 4.75 14.12
C TYR A 173 -15.52 3.92 14.67
N GLU A 174 -15.38 3.51 15.93
CA GLU A 174 -16.42 2.86 16.73
C GLU A 174 -16.59 3.64 18.05
N MET A 175 -17.75 4.27 18.23
CA MET A 175 -18.11 5.08 19.41
C MET A 175 -19.40 4.54 20.03
N GLY A 176 -19.28 3.49 20.85
CA GLY A 176 -20.44 2.77 21.36
C GLY A 176 -21.17 2.05 20.23
N GLU A 177 -22.41 2.44 19.94
CA GLU A 177 -23.19 1.91 18.81
C GLU A 177 -23.00 2.71 17.53
N GLU A 178 -22.43 3.92 17.62
CA GLU A 178 -22.17 4.76 16.46
C GLU A 178 -20.88 4.30 15.77
N ILE A 179 -20.96 4.11 14.46
CA ILE A 179 -19.82 3.75 13.62
C ILE A 179 -19.79 4.69 12.43
N GLY A 180 -18.60 4.95 11.89
CA GLY A 180 -18.49 5.71 10.65
C GLY A 180 -17.15 5.55 9.98
N LEU A 181 -17.16 5.54 8.64
CA LEU A 181 -15.94 5.58 7.84
C LEU A 181 -15.26 6.95 8.05
N LEU A 182 -13.95 6.97 8.26
CA LEU A 182 -13.12 8.19 8.39
C LEU A 182 -12.22 8.45 7.20
N ASP A 183 -11.63 7.40 6.62
CA ASP A 183 -10.85 7.50 5.40
C ASP A 183 -11.15 6.32 4.46
N GLY A 184 -10.97 6.58 3.17
CA GLY A 184 -11.18 5.60 2.12
C GLY A 184 -12.54 5.66 1.45
N GLN A 185 -13.31 6.75 1.59
CA GLN A 185 -14.62 6.87 0.93
C GLN A 185 -14.61 6.63 -0.60
N HIS A 186 -13.54 7.01 -1.32
CA HIS A 186 -13.41 6.75 -2.75
C HIS A 186 -13.12 5.28 -3.04
N ARG A 187 -12.40 4.58 -2.15
CA ARG A 187 -12.18 3.13 -2.23
C ARG A 187 -13.49 2.40 -1.96
N LEU A 188 -14.25 2.83 -0.95
CA LEU A 188 -15.59 2.30 -0.68
C LEU A 188 -16.52 2.50 -1.89
N GLY A 189 -16.50 3.69 -2.48
CA GLY A 189 -17.23 3.98 -3.72
C GLY A 189 -16.82 3.06 -4.87
N ALA A 190 -15.52 2.83 -5.06
CA ALA A 190 -15.02 1.91 -6.08
C ALA A 190 -15.50 0.46 -5.84
N LEU A 191 -15.47 0.01 -4.58
CA LEU A 191 -15.97 -1.31 -4.20
C LEU A 191 -17.48 -1.46 -4.47
N LYS A 192 -18.28 -0.41 -4.22
CA LYS A 192 -19.71 -0.39 -4.56
C LYS A 192 -19.91 -0.53 -6.07
N LEU A 193 -19.21 0.27 -6.87
CA LEU A 193 -19.28 0.19 -8.34
C LEU A 193 -18.92 -1.21 -8.87
N LEU A 194 -17.89 -1.84 -8.29
CA LEU A 194 -17.46 -3.19 -8.68
C LEU A 194 -18.47 -4.27 -8.27
N MET A 195 -19.07 -4.12 -7.09
CA MET A 195 -20.15 -4.98 -6.61
C MET A 195 -21.38 -4.87 -7.51
N ASP A 196 -21.82 -3.65 -7.83
CA ASP A 196 -22.99 -3.39 -8.68
C ASP A 196 -22.79 -3.91 -10.11
N SER A 197 -21.54 -3.91 -10.60
CA SER A 197 -21.19 -4.47 -11.91
C SER A 197 -21.01 -5.99 -11.93
N GLY A 198 -21.13 -6.67 -10.79
CA GLY A 198 -20.94 -8.12 -10.65
C GLY A 198 -19.47 -8.57 -10.72
N VAL A 199 -18.50 -7.65 -10.73
CA VAL A 199 -17.07 -7.98 -10.71
C VAL A 199 -16.66 -8.52 -9.35
N LEU A 200 -17.21 -7.96 -8.26
CA LEU A 200 -17.01 -8.47 -6.91
C LEU A 200 -18.28 -9.17 -6.41
N ILE A 201 -18.09 -10.40 -5.93
CA ILE A 201 -19.10 -11.14 -5.16
C ILE A 201 -19.18 -10.51 -3.76
N PRO A 202 -20.33 -9.93 -3.34
CA PRO A 202 -20.44 -9.08 -2.16
C PRO A 202 -19.99 -9.74 -0.84
N GLU A 203 -20.31 -11.02 -0.65
CA GLU A 203 -20.05 -11.78 0.58
C GLU A 203 -18.71 -12.53 0.55
N ALA A 204 -18.23 -12.88 -0.65
CA ALA A 204 -17.03 -13.71 -0.79
C ALA A 204 -15.73 -12.89 -0.82
N HIS A 205 -15.79 -11.63 -1.26
CA HIS A 205 -14.62 -10.75 -1.24
C HIS A 205 -14.51 -10.07 0.12
N LEU A 206 -13.37 -10.30 0.77
CA LEU A 206 -13.08 -9.76 2.09
C LEU A 206 -12.08 -8.62 2.00
N ILE A 207 -12.36 -7.55 2.74
CA ILE A 207 -11.57 -6.33 2.82
C ILE A 207 -11.09 -6.15 4.26
N LEU A 208 -9.83 -5.77 4.40
CA LEU A 208 -9.22 -5.48 5.69
C LEU A 208 -9.58 -4.04 6.10
N VAL A 209 -10.11 -3.88 7.31
CA VAL A 209 -10.58 -2.60 7.85
C VAL A 209 -9.95 -2.34 9.20
N GLU A 210 -9.47 -1.12 9.40
CA GLU A 210 -8.96 -0.64 10.67
C GLU A 210 -10.08 0.07 11.43
N VAL A 211 -10.38 -0.40 12.64
CA VAL A 211 -11.43 0.14 13.50
C VAL A 211 -10.79 0.74 14.75
N PHE A 212 -11.01 2.03 14.95
CA PHE A 212 -10.51 2.77 16.12
C PHE A 212 -11.64 2.93 17.15
N PRO A 213 -11.53 2.29 18.33
CA PRO A 213 -12.46 2.55 19.41
C PRO A 213 -12.21 3.95 19.97
N VAL A 214 -13.24 4.79 19.97
CA VAL A 214 -13.18 6.19 20.43
C VAL A 214 -14.26 6.44 21.48
N LYS A 215 -14.08 7.45 22.33
CA LYS A 215 -15.00 7.72 23.46
C LYS A 215 -15.87 8.95 23.23
N ALA A 216 -15.42 9.88 22.41
CA ALA A 216 -16.12 11.12 22.12
C ALA A 216 -15.89 11.61 20.69
N GLN A 217 -16.79 12.47 20.20
CA GLN A 217 -16.69 13.05 18.85
C GLN A 217 -15.41 13.86 18.62
N GLU A 218 -14.82 14.40 19.68
CA GLU A 218 -13.54 15.10 19.59
C GLU A 218 -12.38 14.14 19.25
N ASP A 219 -12.44 12.89 19.73
CA ASP A 219 -11.46 11.86 19.36
C ASP A 219 -11.58 11.50 17.87
N VAL A 220 -12.81 11.46 17.35
CA VAL A 220 -13.09 11.22 15.92
C VAL A 220 -12.47 12.32 15.06
N LYS A 221 -12.66 13.59 15.43
CA LYS A 221 -12.06 14.75 14.75
C LYS A 221 -10.54 14.73 14.82
N ARG A 222 -9.97 14.43 15.99
CA ARG A 222 -8.52 14.32 16.18
C ARG A 222 -7.95 13.22 15.28
N LEU A 223 -8.57 12.04 15.28
CA LEU A 223 -8.15 10.91 14.45
C LEU A 223 -8.24 11.24 12.96
N PHE A 224 -9.35 11.85 12.51
CA PHE A 224 -9.48 12.31 11.13
C PHE A 224 -8.39 13.32 10.76
N THR A 225 -8.12 14.28 11.65
CA THR A 225 -7.06 15.28 11.44
C THR A 225 -5.71 14.60 11.34
N GLU A 226 -5.37 13.69 12.25
CA GLU A 226 -4.11 12.93 12.24
C GLU A 226 -3.92 12.18 10.91
N ILE A 227 -4.93 11.44 10.46
CA ILE A 227 -4.91 10.71 9.18
C ILE A 227 -4.67 11.66 8.00
N ASN A 228 -5.33 12.83 7.99
CA ASN A 228 -5.24 13.77 6.87
C ASN A 228 -4.09 14.77 6.98
N THR A 229 -3.42 14.86 8.12
CA THR A 229 -2.20 15.66 8.29
C THR A 229 -0.98 15.01 7.67
N ALA A 230 -1.04 13.71 7.36
CA ALA A 230 -0.02 13.04 6.57
C ALA A 230 0.14 13.77 5.22
N GLN A 231 1.27 14.46 5.06
CA GLN A 231 1.54 15.23 3.86
C GLN A 231 1.74 14.27 2.68
N PRO A 232 1.18 14.59 1.49
CA PRO A 232 1.51 13.85 0.29
C PRO A 232 3.02 13.84 0.08
N VAL A 233 3.55 12.68 -0.34
CA VAL A 233 4.96 12.60 -0.74
C VAL A 233 5.17 13.52 -1.94
N SER A 234 6.18 14.39 -1.86
CA SER A 234 6.57 15.28 -2.96
C SER A 234 6.90 14.47 -4.22
N ILE A 235 6.65 15.03 -5.41
CA ILE A 235 6.82 14.30 -6.67
C ILE A 235 8.30 13.93 -6.87
N ILE A 236 9.21 14.84 -6.54
CA ILE A 236 10.66 14.60 -6.55
C ILE A 236 11.09 13.43 -5.65
N ASP A 237 10.28 13.08 -4.66
CA ASP A 237 10.55 11.99 -3.71
C ASP A 237 9.88 10.67 -4.10
N MET A 238 9.03 10.67 -5.14
CA MET A 238 8.45 9.44 -5.67
C MET A 238 9.50 8.63 -6.47
N PRO A 239 9.42 7.28 -6.44
CA PRO A 239 10.33 6.42 -7.21
C PRO A 239 10.23 6.72 -8.70
N ASP A 240 11.37 6.67 -9.39
CA ASP A 240 11.49 6.80 -10.85
C ASP A 240 10.98 8.14 -11.45
N MET A 241 10.63 9.12 -10.60
CA MET A 241 10.19 10.44 -11.08
C MET A 241 11.37 11.37 -11.37
N ALA A 242 12.35 11.42 -10.48
CA ALA A 242 13.56 12.24 -10.61
C ALA A 242 14.80 11.34 -10.65
N ASP A 243 15.79 11.67 -11.47
CA ASP A 243 17.07 10.99 -11.39
C ASP A 243 17.80 11.35 -10.08
N ALA A 244 18.67 10.45 -9.62
CA ALA A 244 19.35 10.62 -8.34
C ALA A 244 20.21 11.89 -8.30
N SER A 245 20.81 12.29 -9.43
CA SER A 245 21.67 13.46 -9.51
C SER A 245 20.86 14.75 -9.47
N GLU A 246 19.78 14.88 -10.25
CA GLU A 246 18.86 16.02 -10.20
C GLU A 246 18.26 16.16 -8.80
N LYS A 247 17.80 15.06 -8.20
CA LYS A 247 17.26 15.06 -6.84
C LYS A 247 18.28 15.58 -5.83
N GLU A 248 19.53 15.15 -5.94
CA GLU A 248 20.61 15.62 -5.08
C GLU A 248 20.90 17.11 -5.28
N ILE A 249 21.00 17.58 -6.53
CA ILE A 249 21.21 18.98 -6.88
C ILE A 249 20.12 19.85 -6.26
N ILE A 250 18.84 19.54 -6.51
CA ILE A 250 17.70 20.32 -6.01
C ILE A 250 17.66 20.31 -4.48
N THR A 251 17.89 19.15 -3.86
CA THR A 251 17.84 19.02 -2.39
C THR A 251 18.97 19.83 -1.75
N GLN A 252 20.20 19.72 -2.25
CA GLN A 252 21.33 20.50 -1.75
C GLN A 252 21.13 22.00 -1.97
N THR A 253 20.65 22.43 -3.14
CA THR A 253 20.35 23.85 -3.39
C THR A 253 19.31 24.38 -2.42
N ALA A 254 18.22 23.64 -2.18
CA ALA A 254 17.17 24.06 -1.27
C ALA A 254 17.67 24.17 0.18
N GLU A 255 18.56 23.26 0.61
CA GLU A 255 19.20 23.34 1.93
C GLU A 255 20.18 24.51 2.05
N LEU A 256 21.03 24.74 1.06
CA LEU A 256 21.93 25.89 1.04
C LEU A 256 21.15 27.20 1.11
N LEU A 257 20.06 27.32 0.34
CA LEU A 257 19.19 28.48 0.37
C LEU A 257 18.48 28.64 1.73
N ARG A 258 18.05 27.54 2.35
CA ARG A 258 17.45 27.55 3.70
C ARG A 258 18.45 27.99 4.76
N ILE A 259 19.72 27.59 4.65
CA ILE A 259 20.77 28.01 5.58
C ILE A 259 21.01 29.52 5.42
N GLU A 260 21.15 30.01 4.18
CA GLU A 260 21.40 31.42 3.89
C GLU A 260 20.24 32.32 4.33
N PHE A 261 19.00 31.91 4.08
CA PHE A 261 17.79 32.69 4.37
C PHE A 261 16.91 32.07 5.47
N SER A 262 17.53 31.57 6.55
CA SER A 262 16.85 30.74 7.57
C SER A 262 15.57 31.35 8.17
N GLU A 263 15.50 32.67 8.36
CA GLU A 263 14.31 33.36 8.86
C GLU A 263 13.09 33.28 7.92
N MET A 264 13.35 33.10 6.62
CA MET A 264 12.34 33.05 5.56
C MET A 264 11.77 31.66 5.32
N PHE A 265 12.38 30.62 5.88
CA PHE A 265 11.88 29.26 5.78
C PHE A 265 11.04 28.89 7.00
N LYS A 266 9.87 28.29 6.77
CA LYS A 266 8.99 27.75 7.82
C LYS A 266 8.56 26.33 7.48
N PRO A 267 8.31 25.47 8.48
CA PRO A 267 7.93 24.07 8.24
C PRO A 267 6.51 23.90 7.68
N SER A 268 5.65 24.92 7.76
CA SER A 268 4.28 24.85 7.25
C SER A 268 4.25 24.89 5.72
N VAL A 269 3.57 23.94 5.07
CA VAL A 269 3.33 23.98 3.60
C VAL A 269 2.50 25.22 3.20
N ASN A 270 1.60 25.68 4.08
CA ASN A 270 0.78 26.87 3.87
C ASN A 270 1.47 28.11 4.47
N CYS A 271 2.69 28.40 4.02
CA CYS A 271 3.42 29.59 4.44
C CYS A 271 2.68 30.88 4.04
N ARG A 272 2.69 31.87 4.95
CA ARG A 272 2.29 33.25 4.62
C ARG A 272 3.48 33.98 4.03
N LEU A 273 3.21 34.84 3.04
CA LEU A 273 4.21 35.72 2.42
C LEU A 273 5.05 36.44 3.50
N PRO A 274 6.37 36.59 3.32
CA PRO A 274 7.22 36.11 2.20
C PRO A 274 7.80 34.71 2.43
N HIS A 275 7.32 33.95 3.43
CA HIS A 275 7.98 32.70 3.81
C HIS A 275 7.78 31.59 2.78
N VAL A 276 8.73 30.66 2.75
CA VAL A 276 8.73 29.48 1.87
C VAL A 276 8.87 28.21 2.72
N ASN A 277 8.29 27.11 2.23
CA ASN A 277 8.53 25.78 2.78
C ASN A 277 9.55 25.06 1.88
N ILE A 278 10.50 24.34 2.49
CA ILE A 278 11.59 23.71 1.76
C ILE A 278 11.10 22.62 0.80
N ASP A 279 10.12 21.82 1.19
CA ASP A 279 9.59 20.74 0.34
C ASP A 279 8.79 21.30 -0.83
N VAL A 280 8.00 22.36 -0.59
CA VAL A 280 7.31 23.10 -1.67
C VAL A 280 8.31 23.70 -2.65
N LEU A 281 9.42 24.24 -2.16
CA LEU A 281 10.49 24.76 -3.03
C LEU A 281 11.13 23.65 -3.86
N ARG A 282 11.53 22.53 -3.24
CA ARG A 282 12.13 21.36 -3.91
C ARG A 282 11.20 20.84 -5.01
N ASP A 283 9.93 20.62 -4.66
CA ASP A 283 8.93 20.10 -5.58
C ASP A 283 8.63 21.08 -6.72
N GLY A 284 8.62 22.39 -6.43
CA GLY A 284 8.47 23.44 -7.45
C GLY A 284 9.64 23.50 -8.44
N LEU A 285 10.88 23.42 -7.94
CA LEU A 285 12.09 23.38 -8.77
C LEU A 285 12.09 22.18 -9.71
N PHE A 286 11.70 21.02 -9.20
CA PHE A 286 11.59 19.78 -9.97
C PHE A 286 10.46 19.84 -11.01
N LYS A 287 9.24 20.21 -10.60
CA LYS A 287 8.08 20.33 -11.51
C LYS A 287 8.32 21.31 -12.65
N SER A 288 9.10 22.35 -12.40
CA SER A 288 9.45 23.35 -13.40
C SER A 288 10.67 22.93 -14.23
N ASN A 289 11.19 21.71 -14.06
CA ASN A 289 12.37 21.17 -14.76
C ASN A 289 13.53 22.19 -14.78
N VAL A 290 13.81 22.84 -13.64
CA VAL A 290 14.77 23.94 -13.62
C VAL A 290 16.17 23.45 -13.98
N VAL A 291 16.60 22.31 -13.44
CA VAL A 291 17.93 21.74 -13.72
C VAL A 291 18.12 21.47 -15.21
N GLY A 292 17.12 20.86 -15.86
CA GLY A 292 17.14 20.64 -17.30
C GLY A 292 17.09 21.93 -18.13
N ARG A 293 16.25 22.91 -17.74
CA ARG A 293 16.12 24.19 -18.46
C ARG A 293 17.37 25.06 -18.39
N THR A 294 18.03 25.10 -17.23
CA THR A 294 19.20 25.95 -16.99
C THR A 294 20.51 25.26 -17.35
N GLY A 295 20.50 23.93 -17.48
CA GLY A 295 21.71 23.15 -17.71
C GLY A 295 22.67 23.16 -16.51
N THR A 296 22.17 23.42 -15.30
CA THR A 296 23.00 23.45 -14.08
C THR A 296 23.48 22.05 -13.74
N GLY A 297 24.80 21.86 -13.65
CA GLY A 297 25.41 20.56 -13.36
C GLY A 297 25.62 20.28 -11.87
N ASN A 298 25.41 21.26 -10.99
CA ASN A 298 25.57 21.10 -9.55
C ASN A 298 24.70 22.08 -8.75
N ALA A 299 24.62 21.82 -7.44
CA ALA A 299 23.80 22.60 -6.50
C ALA A 299 24.20 24.08 -6.38
N GLN A 300 25.49 24.41 -6.53
CA GLN A 300 25.98 25.77 -6.41
C GLN A 300 25.57 26.63 -7.61
N GLN A 301 25.67 26.09 -8.82
CA GLN A 301 25.20 26.76 -10.03
C GLN A 301 23.70 27.00 -10.00
N LEU A 302 22.92 26.01 -9.52
CA LEU A 302 21.49 26.19 -9.36
C LEU A 302 21.17 27.23 -8.27
N LEU A 303 21.92 27.25 -7.16
CA LEU A 303 21.76 28.26 -6.11
C LEU A 303 22.00 29.68 -6.65
N GLU A 304 23.06 29.88 -7.42
CA GLU A 304 23.37 31.18 -8.05
C GLU A 304 22.25 31.62 -9.01
N TRP A 305 21.71 30.69 -9.80
CA TRP A 305 20.55 30.97 -10.65
C TRP A 305 19.32 31.38 -9.84
N VAL A 306 19.01 30.66 -8.75
CA VAL A 306 17.88 30.99 -7.87
C VAL A 306 18.06 32.37 -7.22
N LYS A 307 19.28 32.71 -6.81
CA LYS A 307 19.61 34.03 -6.25
C LYS A 307 19.48 35.15 -7.30
N ALA A 308 19.92 34.92 -8.53
CA ALA A 308 19.71 35.87 -9.61
C ALA A 308 18.20 36.14 -9.85
N LYS A 309 17.35 35.10 -9.78
CA LYS A 309 15.89 35.28 -9.83
C LYS A 309 15.35 36.08 -8.65
N ASN A 310 15.86 35.82 -7.44
CA ASN A 310 15.53 36.60 -6.26
C ASN A 310 15.87 38.09 -6.42
N ASP A 311 17.02 38.40 -7.02
CA ASP A 311 17.48 39.77 -7.23
C ASP A 311 16.63 40.52 -8.28
N LEU A 312 16.21 39.82 -9.34
CA LEU A 312 15.23 40.37 -10.30
C LEU A 312 13.92 40.75 -9.62
N LEU A 313 13.44 39.91 -8.68
CA LEU A 313 12.26 40.24 -7.88
C LEU A 313 12.52 41.39 -6.90
N ALA A 314 13.72 41.46 -6.33
CA ALA A 314 14.11 42.55 -5.45
C ALA A 314 14.08 43.92 -6.17
N ALA A 315 14.28 43.96 -7.48
CA ALA A 315 14.21 45.21 -8.26
C ALA A 315 12.78 45.80 -8.39
N ARG A 316 11.72 45.02 -8.12
CA ARG A 316 10.33 45.51 -8.18
C ARG A 316 10.06 46.52 -7.08
N ASP A 317 9.43 47.65 -7.40
CA ASP A 317 9.01 48.63 -6.39
C ASP A 317 7.82 48.14 -5.55
N ASP A 318 7.61 48.77 -4.40
CA ASP A 318 6.55 48.39 -3.45
C ASP A 318 5.14 48.56 -4.07
N ALA A 319 4.98 49.55 -4.95
CA ALA A 319 3.76 49.76 -5.70
C ALA A 319 3.45 48.60 -6.67
N ALA A 320 4.46 48.01 -7.32
CA ALA A 320 4.32 46.83 -8.16
C ALA A 320 3.90 45.62 -7.33
N TRP A 321 4.49 45.43 -6.14
CA TRP A 321 4.06 44.36 -5.24
C TRP A 321 2.61 44.50 -4.80
N LEU A 322 2.18 45.71 -4.44
CA LEU A 322 0.77 45.97 -4.09
C LEU A 322 -0.19 45.70 -5.27
N ARG A 323 0.20 46.09 -6.49
CA ARG A 323 -0.57 45.79 -7.70
C ARG A 323 -0.67 44.30 -7.98
N ALA A 324 0.43 43.55 -7.82
CA ALA A 324 0.47 42.10 -8.04
C ALA A 324 -0.48 41.33 -7.09
N TYR A 325 -0.74 41.89 -5.90
CA TYR A 325 -1.61 41.29 -4.88
C TYR A 325 -2.98 41.95 -4.74
N LYS A 326 -3.54 42.48 -5.85
CA LYS A 326 -4.88 43.08 -5.86
C LYS A 326 -5.92 42.11 -5.28
N GLY A 327 -6.63 42.55 -4.25
CA GLY A 327 -7.63 41.75 -3.52
C GLY A 327 -7.17 41.22 -2.17
N ARG A 328 -5.87 41.33 -1.84
CA ARG A 328 -5.39 41.15 -0.46
C ARG A 328 -5.44 42.47 0.31
N LYS A 329 -5.44 42.38 1.65
CA LYS A 329 -5.34 43.55 2.52
C LYS A 329 -3.98 44.24 2.29
N PRO A 330 -3.94 45.51 1.86
CA PRO A 330 -2.69 46.22 1.55
C PRO A 330 -1.67 46.16 2.69
N GLU A 331 -2.11 46.33 3.94
CA GLU A 331 -1.24 46.36 5.11
C GLU A 331 -0.54 45.01 5.34
N ALA A 332 -1.18 43.90 4.95
CA ALA A 332 -0.59 42.58 5.05
C ALA A 332 0.50 42.36 3.97
N VAL A 333 0.29 42.93 2.78
CA VAL A 333 1.26 42.88 1.68
C VAL A 333 2.44 43.78 1.99
N GLU A 334 2.22 45.01 2.45
CA GLU A 334 3.29 45.94 2.86
C GLU A 334 4.19 45.32 3.93
N LYS A 335 3.60 44.71 4.96
CA LYS A 335 4.38 43.98 5.99
C LYS A 335 5.19 42.82 5.40
N ALA A 336 4.65 42.11 4.41
CA ALA A 336 5.38 41.03 3.75
C ALA A 336 6.52 41.55 2.88
N VAL A 337 6.31 42.66 2.15
CA VAL A 337 7.34 43.34 1.36
C VAL A 337 8.45 43.88 2.25
N LEU A 338 8.11 44.58 3.34
CA LEU A 338 9.08 45.05 4.33
C LEU A 338 9.91 43.89 4.88
N LYS A 339 9.25 42.79 5.27
CA LYS A 339 9.96 41.60 5.75
C LYS A 339 10.87 40.97 4.70
N ALA A 340 10.43 40.90 3.44
CA ALA A 340 11.23 40.43 2.31
C ALA A 340 12.46 41.32 2.08
N ARG A 341 12.30 42.64 2.20
CA ARG A 341 13.39 43.64 2.10
C ARG A 341 14.42 43.45 3.21
N ASP A 342 13.95 43.38 4.46
CA ASP A 342 14.82 43.21 5.64
C ASP A 342 15.69 41.96 5.57
N ASN A 343 15.20 40.91 4.89
CA ASN A 343 15.89 39.62 4.74
C ASN A 343 16.43 39.36 3.33
N HIS A 344 16.33 40.35 2.44
CA HIS A 344 16.69 40.26 1.03
C HIS A 344 16.15 38.99 0.31
N PHE A 345 14.90 38.59 0.61
CA PHE A 345 14.31 37.35 0.09
C PHE A 345 12.89 37.58 -0.44
N PHE A 346 12.74 37.46 -1.76
CA PHE A 346 11.54 37.79 -2.52
C PHE A 346 10.94 36.59 -3.25
N LEU A 347 11.59 35.43 -3.27
CA LEU A 347 11.06 34.23 -3.95
C LEU A 347 9.66 33.85 -3.43
N GLY A 348 9.45 33.94 -2.11
CA GLY A 348 8.14 33.70 -1.50
C GLY A 348 7.11 34.80 -1.74
N MET A 349 7.47 35.89 -2.44
CA MET A 349 6.57 36.97 -2.84
C MET A 349 6.00 36.79 -4.25
N GLU A 350 6.43 35.83 -5.05
CA GLU A 350 5.91 35.60 -6.41
C GLU A 350 5.72 34.09 -6.64
N PRO A 351 4.48 33.56 -6.68
CA PRO A 351 4.25 32.13 -6.85
C PRO A 351 4.90 31.53 -8.10
N ASN A 352 5.06 32.33 -9.17
CA ASN A 352 5.64 31.91 -10.45
C ASN A 352 7.04 32.52 -10.67
N TRP A 353 7.82 32.70 -9.60
CA TRP A 353 9.12 33.40 -9.68
C TRP A 353 10.12 32.73 -10.62
N MET A 354 9.98 31.42 -10.86
CA MET A 354 10.87 30.64 -11.72
C MET A 354 10.77 31.04 -13.20
N ASP A 355 9.65 31.66 -13.60
CA ASP A 355 9.37 32.07 -14.98
C ASP A 355 9.46 33.59 -15.18
N VAL A 356 9.91 34.33 -14.17
CA VAL A 356 10.13 35.78 -14.27
C VAL A 356 11.39 36.03 -15.10
N GLU A 357 11.26 36.78 -16.19
CA GLU A 357 12.37 37.15 -17.09
C GLU A 357 13.10 38.41 -16.64
#